data_AF-A0A067ZDD7-F1
#
_entry.id   AF-A0A067ZDD7-F1
#
_cell.length_a   1.000
_cell.length_b   1.000
_cell.length_c   1.000
_cell.angle_alpha   90.00
_cell.angle_beta   90.00
_cell.angle_gamma   90.00
#
_symmetry.space_group_name_H-M   'P 1'
#
loop_
_entity.id
_entity.type
_entity.pdbx_description
1 polymer ?
#
loop_
_entity_poly.entity_id
_entity_poly.type
_entity_poly.pdbx_seq_one_letter_code
_entity_poly.pdbx_strand_id
1 'polypeptide(L)'
;LNADEIYDQVVAIDKQSRLYHNHKLTNIVFMGMGEPLMNYNNVIKAIDKITSPEGLGMSAKRITLSTSGVPKMIKKMADDEVKFNLAVSLHSALDDVRTSIMPFNKTFPLTDLREALEYWYEKTNRKITYEYVVWQGINDRKEDIDALVKFCKYVPAKVNLIEYNPIDDGEFQQASERALNNY
;
A
#
# COMPACT_ATOMS: atom_id res chain seq x y z
N LEU A 1 0.24 18.10 -0.53
CA LEU A 1 -1.07 18.30 0.15
C LEU A 1 -0.82 18.54 1.62
N ASN A 2 -1.43 19.58 2.20
CA ASN A 2 -1.49 19.76 3.64
C ASN A 2 -2.54 18.81 4.25
N ALA A 3 -2.62 18.75 5.59
CA ALA A 3 -3.55 17.85 6.27
C ALA A 3 -5.03 18.12 5.97
N ASP A 4 -5.40 19.38 5.77
CA ASP A 4 -6.79 19.81 5.52
C ASP A 4 -7.23 19.42 4.11
N GLU A 5 -6.36 19.59 3.10
CA GLU A 5 -6.63 19.15 1.73
C GLU A 5 -6.83 17.64 1.61
N ILE A 6 -6.15 16.84 2.46
CA ILE A 6 -6.34 15.39 2.52
C ILE A 6 -7.67 15.06 3.21
N TYR A 7 -7.96 15.72 4.33
CA TYR A 7 -9.21 15.53 5.08
C TYR A 7 -10.44 15.91 4.24
N ASP A 8 -10.37 17.03 3.53
CA ASP A 8 -11.45 17.56 2.69
C ASP A 8 -11.83 16.61 1.56
N GLN A 9 -10.86 15.90 0.96
CA GLN A 9 -11.14 14.85 -0.02
C GLN A 9 -12.02 13.75 0.59
N VAL A 10 -11.69 13.29 1.80
CA VAL A 10 -12.46 12.24 2.47
C VAL A 10 -13.87 12.72 2.82
N VAL A 11 -14.00 13.94 3.35
CA VAL A 11 -15.31 14.53 3.69
C VAL A 11 -16.16 14.74 2.44
N ALA A 12 -15.57 15.21 1.34
CA ALA A 12 -16.27 15.39 0.09
C ALA A 12 -16.85 14.05 -0.39
N ILE A 13 -16.04 12.99 -0.40
CA ILE A 13 -16.49 11.66 -0.83
C ILE A 13 -17.52 11.05 0.13
N ASP A 14 -17.40 11.24 1.45
CA ASP A 14 -18.43 10.78 2.42
C ASP A 14 -19.76 11.48 2.20
N LYS A 15 -19.75 12.79 1.92
CA LYS A 15 -20.97 13.54 1.56
C LYS A 15 -21.61 13.02 0.29
N GLN A 16 -20.82 12.76 -0.75
CA GLN A 16 -21.34 12.18 -2.01
C GLN A 16 -21.92 10.78 -1.80
N SER A 17 -21.22 9.91 -1.04
CA SER A 17 -21.68 8.56 -0.73
C SER A 17 -23.02 8.55 0.01
N ARG A 18 -23.20 9.46 0.98
CA ARG A 18 -24.48 9.60 1.69
C ARG A 18 -25.58 10.12 0.77
N LEU A 19 -25.27 11.11 -0.06
CA LEU A 19 -26.24 11.75 -0.94
C LEU A 19 -26.77 10.78 -2.01
N TYR A 20 -25.89 10.04 -2.68
CA TYR A 20 -26.26 9.22 -3.83
C TYR A 20 -26.49 7.74 -3.49
N HIS A 21 -25.92 7.25 -2.39
CA HIS A 21 -25.94 5.83 -2.07
C HIS A 21 -26.49 5.53 -0.65
N ASN A 22 -26.85 6.56 0.14
CA ASN A 22 -27.43 6.43 1.48
C ASN A 22 -26.60 5.55 2.45
N HIS A 23 -25.28 5.59 2.34
CA HIS A 23 -24.37 4.95 3.29
C HIS A 23 -23.16 5.85 3.55
N LYS A 24 -22.49 5.57 4.67
CA LYS A 24 -21.23 6.24 5.03
C LYS A 24 -20.03 5.50 4.45
N LEU A 25 -18.89 6.18 4.37
CA LEU A 25 -17.64 5.50 4.07
C LEU A 25 -17.30 4.43 5.11
N THR A 26 -16.91 3.26 4.61
CA THR A 26 -16.59 2.10 5.45
C THR A 26 -15.10 1.86 5.57
N ASN A 27 -14.31 2.33 4.60
CA ASN A 27 -12.87 2.11 4.48
C ASN A 27 -12.22 3.27 3.74
N ILE A 28 -10.95 3.54 4.06
CA ILE A 28 -10.11 4.52 3.35
C ILE A 28 -8.77 3.85 3.06
N VAL A 29 -8.30 4.01 1.83
CA VAL A 29 -7.00 3.51 1.42
C VAL A 29 -6.20 4.66 0.82
N PHE A 30 -5.02 4.94 1.37
CA PHE A 30 -4.11 5.96 0.85
C PHE A 30 -3.29 5.35 -0.30
N MET A 31 -3.92 5.26 -1.47
CA MET A 31 -3.36 4.78 -2.75
C MET A 31 -3.55 5.80 -3.90
N GLY A 32 -3.76 7.07 -3.55
CA GLY A 32 -3.87 8.16 -4.52
C GLY A 32 -2.50 8.60 -5.07
N MET A 33 -2.45 9.82 -5.62
CA MET A 33 -1.22 10.37 -6.16
C MET A 33 -0.17 10.66 -5.08
N GLY A 34 1.07 10.27 -5.37
CA GLY A 34 2.25 10.52 -4.53
C GLY A 34 2.53 9.43 -3.50
N GLU A 35 3.68 9.55 -2.82
CA GLU A 35 4.10 8.62 -1.76
C GLU A 35 3.68 9.18 -0.38
N PRO A 36 2.71 8.56 0.33
CA PRO A 36 2.22 9.08 1.60
C PRO A 36 3.32 9.26 2.65
N LEU A 37 4.33 8.37 2.68
CA LEU A 37 5.42 8.46 3.67
C LEU A 37 6.37 9.63 3.43
N MET A 38 6.41 10.21 2.22
CA MET A 38 7.15 11.44 1.96
C MET A 38 6.39 12.69 2.45
N ASN A 39 5.12 12.55 2.82
CA ASN A 39 4.28 13.61 3.38
C ASN A 39 3.74 13.24 4.78
N TYR A 40 4.53 12.46 5.53
CA TYR A 40 4.09 11.78 6.75
C TYR A 40 3.37 12.66 7.77
N ASN A 41 3.93 13.82 8.10
CA ASN A 41 3.35 14.70 9.13
C ASN A 41 1.95 15.20 8.77
N ASN A 42 1.70 15.48 7.48
CA ASN A 42 0.37 15.90 7.03
C ASN A 42 -0.59 14.72 6.96
N VAL A 43 -0.11 13.55 6.54
CA VAL A 43 -0.91 12.33 6.47
C VAL A 43 -1.38 11.89 7.86
N ILE A 44 -0.50 11.87 8.87
CA ILE A 44 -0.88 11.52 10.25
C ILE A 44 -1.91 12.51 10.79
N LYS A 45 -1.66 13.82 10.65
CA LYS A 45 -2.64 14.84 11.08
C LYS A 45 -4.00 14.68 10.40
N ALA A 46 -4.02 14.33 9.12
CA ALA A 46 -5.26 14.07 8.39
C ALA A 46 -5.97 12.81 8.93
N ILE A 47 -5.24 11.72 9.16
CA ILE A 47 -5.79 10.48 9.74
C ILE A 47 -6.33 10.74 11.15
N ASP A 48 -5.63 11.51 11.97
CA ASP A 48 -6.10 11.89 13.30
C ASP A 48 -7.41 12.66 13.22
N LYS A 49 -7.53 13.63 12.29
CA LYS A 49 -8.80 14.34 12.04
C LYS A 49 -9.90 13.42 11.53
N ILE A 50 -9.61 12.51 10.60
CA ILE A 50 -10.58 11.53 10.07
C ILE A 50 -11.13 10.66 11.21
N THR A 51 -10.26 10.25 12.13
CA THR A 51 -10.60 9.31 13.21
C THR A 51 -11.14 9.98 14.47
N SER A 52 -11.03 11.31 14.58
CA SER A 52 -11.53 12.04 15.75
C SER A 52 -13.07 12.07 15.80
N PRO A 53 -13.67 12.18 17.00
CA PRO A 53 -15.11 12.33 17.17
C PRO A 53 -15.69 13.56 16.46
N GLU A 54 -14.92 14.66 16.39
CA GLU A 54 -15.32 15.91 15.75
C GLU A 54 -15.19 15.84 14.21
N GLY A 55 -14.38 14.91 13.70
CA GLY A 55 -14.25 14.61 12.29
C GLY A 55 -15.29 13.58 11.82
N LEU A 56 -14.82 12.45 11.28
CA LEU A 56 -15.71 11.40 10.78
C LEU A 56 -15.94 10.26 11.79
N GLY A 57 -15.25 10.28 12.94
CA GLY A 57 -15.32 9.23 13.95
C GLY A 57 -14.99 7.83 13.39
N MET A 58 -14.21 7.76 12.31
CA MET A 58 -13.89 6.50 11.65
C MET A 58 -12.89 5.71 12.49
N SER A 59 -13.10 4.40 12.63
CA SER A 59 -12.09 3.55 13.26
C SER A 59 -10.81 3.54 12.41
N ALA A 60 -9.66 3.85 13.01
CA ALA A 60 -8.36 3.77 12.34
C ALA A 60 -8.09 2.39 11.72
N LYS A 61 -8.69 1.31 12.24
CA LYS A 61 -8.58 -0.05 11.68
C LYS A 61 -9.20 -0.20 10.28
N ARG A 62 -10.04 0.76 9.86
CA ARG A 62 -10.64 0.85 8.52
C ARG A 62 -9.80 1.66 7.54
N ILE A 63 -8.68 2.20 8.01
CA ILE A 63 -7.73 2.97 7.22
C ILE A 63 -6.54 2.09 6.90
N THR A 64 -6.11 2.11 5.64
CA THR A 64 -4.88 1.48 5.17
C THR A 64 -4.00 2.52 4.51
N LEU A 65 -2.76 2.65 4.97
CA LEU A 65 -1.75 3.47 4.33
C LEU A 65 -0.91 2.58 3.41
N SER A 66 -0.88 2.87 2.12
CA SER A 66 0.00 2.20 1.16
C SER A 66 1.31 2.97 0.99
N THR A 67 2.40 2.25 0.75
CA THR A 67 3.72 2.83 0.49
C THR A 67 4.49 2.03 -0.55
N SER A 68 5.33 2.72 -1.31
CA SER A 68 6.34 2.15 -2.20
C SER A 68 7.52 1.51 -1.44
N GLY A 69 7.52 1.56 -0.11
CA GLY A 69 8.48 0.87 0.74
C GLY A 69 9.62 1.76 1.22
N VAL A 70 9.31 2.85 1.96
CA VAL A 70 10.32 3.72 2.58
C VAL A 70 10.73 3.16 3.96
N PRO A 71 11.86 2.43 4.10
CA PRO A 71 12.12 1.58 5.28
C PRO A 71 12.18 2.36 6.58
N LYS A 72 12.87 3.51 6.58
CA LYS A 72 12.98 4.41 7.74
C LYS A 72 11.60 4.88 8.23
N MET A 73 10.71 5.18 7.29
CA MET A 73 9.37 5.69 7.63
C MET A 73 8.44 4.57 8.08
N ILE A 74 8.57 3.36 7.56
CA ILE A 74 7.86 2.17 8.09
C ILE A 74 8.25 1.93 9.54
N LYS A 75 9.55 1.95 9.87
CA LYS A 75 10.03 1.82 11.25
C LYS A 75 9.49 2.95 12.13
N LYS A 76 9.54 4.21 11.65
CA LYS A 76 8.95 5.34 12.35
C LYS A 76 7.45 5.18 12.64
N MET A 77 6.66 4.69 11.68
CA MET A 77 5.23 4.44 11.92
C MET A 77 5.00 3.38 13.00
N ALA A 78 5.84 2.36 13.06
CA ALA A 78 5.79 1.36 14.11
C ALA A 78 6.12 1.98 15.48
N ASP A 79 7.14 2.84 15.55
CA ASP A 79 7.54 3.55 16.78
C ASP A 79 6.50 4.57 17.24
N ASP A 80 5.81 5.23 16.30
CA ASP A 80 4.70 6.15 16.58
C ASP A 80 3.40 5.40 16.98
N GLU A 81 3.43 4.06 17.05
CA GLU A 81 2.31 3.19 17.45
C GLU A 81 1.01 3.46 16.67
N VAL A 82 1.14 3.67 15.36
CA VAL A 82 -0.01 4.04 14.52
C VAL A 82 -1.12 2.97 14.56
N LYS A 83 -2.37 3.43 14.53
CA LYS A 83 -3.55 2.57 14.71
C LYS A 83 -4.17 2.08 13.40
N PHE A 84 -3.66 2.50 12.25
CA PHE A 84 -4.11 2.09 10.91
C PHE A 84 -3.29 0.91 10.35
N ASN A 85 -3.71 0.36 9.20
CA ASN A 85 -3.05 -0.79 8.57
C ASN A 85 -1.98 -0.33 7.56
N LEU A 86 -1.00 -1.22 7.31
CA LEU A 86 0.05 -1.01 6.33
C LEU A 86 -0.19 -1.88 5.09
N ALA A 87 -0.16 -1.25 3.93
CA ALA A 87 -0.01 -1.89 2.63
C ALA A 87 1.32 -1.49 1.99
N VAL A 88 1.91 -2.39 1.21
CA VAL A 88 3.18 -2.18 0.53
C VAL A 88 3.01 -2.53 -0.94
N SER A 89 3.26 -1.55 -1.81
CA SER A 89 3.38 -1.75 -3.26
C SER A 89 4.67 -2.51 -3.55
N LEU A 90 4.56 -3.84 -3.57
CA LEU A 90 5.70 -4.74 -3.71
C LEU A 90 6.03 -4.95 -5.18
N HIS A 91 5.04 -5.44 -5.94
CA HIS A 91 5.07 -5.69 -7.39
C HIS A 91 6.15 -6.65 -7.92
N SER A 92 7.27 -6.86 -7.23
CA SER A 92 8.15 -7.99 -7.44
C SER A 92 8.97 -8.24 -6.18
N ALA A 93 9.28 -9.51 -5.92
CA ALA A 93 10.18 -9.93 -4.85
C ALA A 93 11.59 -10.29 -5.37
N LEU A 94 11.93 -9.83 -6.58
CA LEU A 94 13.26 -9.89 -7.17
C LEU A 94 13.76 -8.45 -7.37
N ASP A 95 14.93 -8.10 -6.82
CA ASP A 95 15.41 -6.71 -6.82
C ASP A 95 15.55 -6.12 -8.23
N ASP A 96 16.05 -6.88 -9.20
CA ASP A 96 16.24 -6.39 -10.58
C ASP A 96 14.91 -6.08 -11.26
N VAL A 97 13.92 -6.97 -11.11
CA VAL A 97 12.57 -6.80 -11.66
C VAL A 97 11.84 -5.69 -10.93
N ARG A 98 11.94 -5.62 -9.60
CA ARG A 98 11.35 -4.52 -8.84
C ARG A 98 11.95 -3.18 -9.24
N THR A 99 13.25 -3.14 -9.53
CA THR A 99 13.95 -1.93 -9.96
C THR A 99 13.52 -1.45 -11.34
N SER A 100 13.21 -2.36 -12.27
CA SER A 100 12.74 -1.98 -13.60
C SER A 100 11.33 -1.37 -13.56
N ILE A 101 10.48 -1.85 -12.65
CA ILE A 101 9.09 -1.36 -12.47
C ILE A 101 9.07 -0.11 -11.59
N MET A 102 9.84 -0.13 -10.50
CA MET A 102 9.90 0.92 -9.48
C MET A 102 11.36 1.34 -9.26
N PRO A 103 11.88 2.32 -10.02
CA PRO A 103 13.28 2.79 -9.88
C PRO A 103 13.66 3.21 -8.46
N PHE A 104 12.67 3.55 -7.62
CA PHE A 104 12.82 3.81 -6.19
C PHE A 104 13.49 2.66 -5.42
N ASN A 105 13.37 1.41 -5.87
CA ASN A 105 14.03 0.23 -5.28
C ASN A 105 15.57 0.34 -5.27
N LYS A 106 16.17 1.12 -6.18
CA LYS A 106 17.62 1.36 -6.18
C LYS A 106 18.10 2.02 -4.89
N THR A 107 17.26 2.87 -4.32
CA THR A 107 17.54 3.58 -3.06
C THR A 107 17.18 2.73 -1.85
N PHE A 108 16.16 1.90 -1.98
CA PHE A 108 15.61 1.07 -0.91
C PHE A 108 15.38 -0.36 -1.41
N PRO A 109 16.44 -1.20 -1.42
CA PRO A 109 16.36 -2.56 -1.92
C PRO A 109 15.43 -3.44 -1.07
N LEU A 110 15.05 -4.59 -1.61
CA LEU A 110 14.14 -5.52 -0.93
C LEU A 110 14.64 -5.98 0.44
N THR A 111 15.96 -6.05 0.64
CA THR A 111 16.56 -6.37 1.94
C THR A 111 16.18 -5.36 3.01
N ASP A 112 16.32 -4.06 2.72
CA ASP A 112 15.99 -2.98 3.67
C ASP A 112 14.48 -2.92 3.92
N LEU A 113 13.69 -3.13 2.87
CA LEU A 113 12.24 -3.24 2.98
C LEU A 113 11.86 -4.39 3.91
N ARG A 114 12.39 -5.60 3.68
CA ARG A 114 12.15 -6.77 4.51
C ARG A 114 12.43 -6.49 5.99
N GLU A 115 13.59 -5.93 6.31
CA GLU A 115 13.96 -5.61 7.69
C GLU A 115 13.00 -4.60 8.34
N ALA A 116 12.51 -3.62 7.60
CA ALA A 116 11.53 -2.67 8.10
C ALA A 116 10.15 -3.33 8.35
N LEU A 117 9.77 -4.30 7.52
CA LEU A 117 8.51 -5.04 7.68
C LEU A 117 8.56 -6.02 8.84
N GLU A 118 9.69 -6.72 9.03
CA GLU A 118 9.94 -7.55 10.21
C GLU A 118 9.83 -6.70 11.49
N TYR A 119 10.48 -5.54 11.52
CA TYR A 119 10.38 -4.59 12.64
C TYR A 119 8.95 -4.09 12.87
N TRP A 120 8.25 -3.71 11.81
CA TRP A 120 6.85 -3.31 11.89
C TRP A 120 5.99 -4.39 12.55
N TYR A 121 6.14 -5.63 12.12
CA TYR A 121 5.37 -6.74 12.67
C TYR A 121 5.73 -7.02 14.12
N GLU A 122 7.03 -7.03 14.48
CA GLU A 122 7.50 -7.23 15.84
C GLU A 122 6.92 -6.18 16.81
N LYS A 123 6.91 -4.91 16.40
CA LYS A 123 6.40 -3.81 17.24
C LYS A 123 4.89 -3.75 17.34
N THR A 124 4.19 -3.96 16.22
CA THR A 124 2.75 -3.68 16.14
C THR A 124 1.88 -4.93 16.26
N ASN A 125 2.45 -6.12 15.99
CA ASN A 125 1.75 -7.38 15.81
C ASN A 125 0.63 -7.30 14.74
N ARG A 126 0.78 -6.41 13.76
CA ARG A 126 -0.21 -6.19 12.68
C ARG A 126 0.28 -6.76 11.36
N LYS A 127 -0.58 -7.57 10.73
CA LYS A 127 -0.33 -8.12 9.39
C LYS A 127 -0.17 -7.02 8.35
N ILE A 128 0.67 -7.29 7.36
CA ILE A 128 0.92 -6.40 6.22
C ILE A 128 0.12 -6.88 5.02
N THR A 129 -0.29 -5.96 4.14
CA THR A 129 -0.85 -6.31 2.82
C THR A 129 0.18 -5.98 1.75
N TYR A 130 0.52 -6.93 0.90
CA TYR A 130 1.32 -6.70 -0.29
C TYR A 130 0.39 -6.44 -1.48
N GLU A 131 0.52 -5.27 -2.08
CA GLU A 131 -0.10 -4.94 -3.35
C GLU A 131 0.81 -5.44 -4.47
N TYR A 132 0.28 -6.25 -5.37
CA TYR A 132 1.06 -6.92 -6.41
C TYR A 132 0.30 -6.89 -7.74
N VAL A 133 0.91 -6.28 -8.75
CA VAL A 133 0.35 -6.24 -10.11
C VAL A 133 1.19 -7.24 -10.91
N VAL A 134 0.53 -8.07 -11.72
CA VAL A 134 1.23 -9.05 -12.57
C VAL A 134 1.15 -8.56 -14.01
N TRP A 135 2.31 -8.17 -14.56
CA TRP A 135 2.46 -7.73 -15.93
C TRP A 135 3.04 -8.82 -16.82
N GLN A 136 2.50 -8.89 -18.03
CA GLN A 136 2.91 -9.83 -19.05
C GLN A 136 4.39 -9.64 -19.39
N GLY A 137 5.17 -10.72 -19.32
CA GLY A 137 6.59 -10.74 -19.68
C GLY A 137 7.54 -10.01 -18.71
N ILE A 138 7.05 -9.51 -17.58
CA ILE A 138 7.87 -8.78 -16.60
C ILE A 138 8.01 -9.59 -15.32
N ASN A 139 6.89 -9.95 -14.71
CA ASN A 139 6.84 -10.65 -13.43
C ASN A 139 5.77 -11.75 -13.43
N ASP A 140 5.56 -12.42 -14.57
CA ASP A 140 4.57 -13.47 -14.78
C ASP A 140 5.19 -14.87 -14.90
N ARG A 141 6.45 -15.03 -14.45
CA ARG A 141 7.19 -16.29 -14.52
C ARG A 141 7.11 -17.04 -13.19
N LYS A 142 7.40 -18.35 -13.24
CA LYS A 142 7.42 -19.18 -12.03
C LYS A 142 8.41 -18.69 -10.96
N GLU A 143 9.56 -18.16 -11.39
CA GLU A 143 10.55 -17.60 -10.46
C GLU A 143 10.04 -16.38 -9.70
N ASP A 144 9.20 -15.55 -10.32
CA ASP A 144 8.57 -14.39 -9.65
C ASP A 144 7.58 -14.85 -8.56
N ILE A 145 6.81 -15.91 -8.85
CA ILE A 145 5.89 -16.54 -7.88
C ILE A 145 6.67 -17.13 -6.71
N ASP A 146 7.70 -17.93 -6.99
CA ASP A 146 8.51 -18.59 -5.96
C ASP A 146 9.23 -17.55 -5.07
N ALA A 147 9.69 -16.43 -5.66
CA ALA A 147 10.26 -15.31 -4.94
C ALA A 147 9.22 -14.62 -4.04
N LEU A 148 8.01 -14.36 -4.53
CA LEU A 148 6.93 -13.77 -3.74
C LEU A 148 6.54 -14.67 -2.56
N VAL A 149 6.39 -15.98 -2.79
CA VAL A 149 6.09 -16.97 -1.74
C VAL A 149 7.19 -16.98 -0.68
N LYS A 150 8.46 -16.91 -1.08
CA LYS A 150 9.58 -16.81 -0.13
C LYS A 150 9.51 -15.52 0.67
N PHE A 151 9.25 -14.38 0.02
CA PHE A 151 9.17 -13.08 0.68
C PHE A 151 8.01 -13.01 1.69
N CYS A 152 6.87 -13.61 1.36
CA CYS A 152 5.71 -13.68 2.25
C CYS A 152 5.95 -14.49 3.54
N LYS A 153 7.04 -15.28 3.62
CA LYS A 153 7.36 -16.05 4.82
C LYS A 153 8.04 -15.23 5.93
N TYR A 154 8.56 -14.03 5.62
CA TYR A 154 9.25 -13.20 6.62
C TYR A 154 8.29 -12.61 7.66
N VAL A 155 7.08 -12.23 7.23
CA VAL A 155 6.06 -11.63 8.10
C VAL A 155 4.66 -12.11 7.71
N PRO A 156 3.74 -12.30 8.67
CA PRO A 156 2.35 -12.60 8.36
C PRO A 156 1.73 -11.53 7.46
N ALA A 157 1.41 -11.93 6.24
CA ALA A 157 0.94 -11.03 5.21
C ALA A 157 -0.32 -11.55 4.50
N LYS A 158 -1.00 -10.63 3.83
CA LYS A 158 -1.94 -10.91 2.74
C LYS A 158 -1.33 -10.41 1.45
N VAL A 159 -1.58 -11.11 0.35
CA VAL A 159 -1.25 -10.61 -0.99
C VAL A 159 -2.55 -10.21 -1.66
N ASN A 160 -2.58 -9.00 -2.22
CA ASN A 160 -3.65 -8.51 -3.05
C ASN A 160 -3.12 -8.44 -4.49
N LEU A 161 -3.61 -9.33 -5.35
CA LEU A 161 -3.32 -9.29 -6.78
C LEU A 161 -4.24 -8.24 -7.41
N ILE A 162 -3.65 -7.22 -8.02
CA ILE A 162 -4.36 -6.12 -8.66
C ILE A 162 -4.33 -6.32 -10.18
N GLU A 163 -5.48 -6.19 -10.80
CA GLU A 163 -5.59 -6.09 -12.26
C GLU A 163 -5.08 -4.73 -12.74
N TYR A 164 -4.13 -4.77 -13.67
CA TYR A 164 -3.61 -3.59 -14.34
C TYR A 164 -4.59 -3.13 -15.42
N ASN A 165 -5.04 -1.88 -15.30
CA ASN A 165 -5.74 -1.20 -16.38
C ASN A 165 -4.71 -0.38 -17.18
N PRO A 166 -4.47 -0.69 -18.47
CA PRO A 166 -3.49 0.03 -19.28
C PRO A 166 -3.80 1.51 -19.37
N ILE A 167 -2.78 2.34 -19.12
CA ILE A 167 -2.86 3.81 -19.18
C ILE A 167 -1.87 4.42 -20.19
N ASP A 168 -1.00 3.60 -20.78
CA ASP A 168 0.05 3.99 -21.71
C ASP A 168 -0.12 3.32 -23.08
N ASP A 169 0.79 3.63 -24.01
CA ASP A 169 0.82 3.06 -25.37
C ASP A 169 1.33 1.60 -25.42
N GLY A 170 1.19 0.84 -24.33
CA GLY A 170 1.44 -0.60 -24.27
C GLY A 170 2.79 -1.02 -23.68
N GLU A 171 3.46 -0.16 -22.90
CA GLU A 171 4.70 -0.52 -22.18
C GLU A 171 4.42 -1.56 -21.11
N PHE A 172 3.31 -1.41 -20.38
CA PHE A 172 2.83 -2.38 -19.42
C PHE A 172 1.54 -3.03 -19.92
N GLN A 173 1.48 -4.36 -19.86
CA GLN A 173 0.30 -5.12 -20.24
C GLN A 173 -0.10 -6.06 -19.11
N GLN A 174 -1.40 -6.17 -18.87
CA GLN A 174 -1.95 -7.11 -17.89
C GLN A 174 -1.53 -8.54 -18.26
N ALA A 175 -1.05 -9.31 -17.28
CA ALA A 175 -0.72 -10.70 -17.51
C ALA A 175 -1.94 -11.54 -17.89
N SER A 176 -1.71 -12.62 -18.63
CA SER A 176 -2.77 -13.56 -19.00
C SER A 176 -3.47 -14.15 -17.78
N GLU A 177 -4.75 -14.50 -17.88
CA GLU A 177 -5.50 -15.20 -16.81
C GLU A 177 -4.77 -16.47 -16.32
N ARG A 178 -4.11 -17.20 -17.23
CA ARG A 178 -3.31 -18.38 -16.87
C ARG A 178 -2.17 -18.03 -15.92
N ALA A 179 -1.48 -16.90 -16.15
CA ALA A 179 -0.41 -16.46 -15.28
C ALA A 179 -0.95 -16.02 -13.91
N LEU A 180 -2.06 -15.26 -13.89
CA LEU A 180 -2.73 -14.85 -12.66
C LEU A 180 -3.19 -16.04 -11.81
N ASN A 181 -3.74 -17.07 -12.43
CA ASN A 181 -4.19 -18.29 -11.74
C ASN A 181 -3.05 -19.14 -11.16
N ASN A 182 -1.79 -18.89 -11.55
CA ASN A 182 -0.63 -19.55 -10.95
C ASN A 182 -0.17 -18.90 -9.63
N TYR A 183 -0.59 -17.64 -9.38
CA TYR A 183 -0.33 -16.91 -8.14
C TYR A 183 -1.31 -17.30 -7.04
#